data_AF-A0A9X9ABC9-F1
#
_entry.id   AF-A0A9X9ABC9-F1
#
_cell.length_a   1.000
_cell.length_b   1.000
_cell.length_c   1.000
_cell.angle_alpha   90.00
_cell.angle_beta   90.00
_cell.angle_gamma   90.00
#
_symmetry.space_group_name_H-M   'P 1'
#
loop_
_entity.id
_entity.type
_entity.pdbx_description
1 polymer ?
#
loop_
_entity_poly.entity_id
_entity_poly.type
_entity_poly.pdbx_seq_one_letter_code
_entity_poly.pdbx_strand_id
1 'polypeptide(L)'
;MTSEVNKRTFFTKSTLIIIPLLIICAFAFHYFFLKSDNVFSSTGDALSQFSFFTFLLQHAFKDGNLFWSWDYGLGGDLFGEFSYYYSTAPFFWLTLLLPKLNF
;
A
#
# COMPACT_ATOMS: atom_id res chain seq x y z
N MET A 1 43.33 -11.37 -18.59
CA MET A 1 41.86 -11.38 -18.72
C MET A 1 41.33 -10.22 -17.90
N THR A 2 41.27 -9.02 -18.50
CA THR A 2 40.82 -7.80 -17.83
C THR A 2 39.30 -7.70 -18.01
N SER A 3 38.55 -7.94 -16.94
CA SER A 3 37.10 -7.72 -16.95
C SER A 3 36.84 -6.21 -16.92
N GLU A 4 36.52 -5.63 -18.07
CA GLU A 4 35.96 -4.29 -18.21
C GLU A 4 34.71 -4.16 -17.32
N VAL A 5 34.83 -3.45 -16.18
CA VAL A 5 33.69 -3.15 -15.31
C VAL A 5 32.84 -2.10 -16.01
N ASN A 6 31.76 -2.55 -16.65
CA ASN A 6 30.77 -1.71 -17.30
C ASN A 6 30.09 -0.78 -16.27
N LYS A 7 30.58 0.46 -16.16
CA LYS A 7 29.91 1.53 -15.41
C LYS A 7 28.62 1.91 -16.14
N ARG A 8 27.53 1.18 -15.89
CA ARG A 8 26.18 1.65 -16.22
C ARG A 8 25.90 2.90 -15.37
N THR A 9 26.08 4.07 -15.97
CA THR A 9 25.69 5.33 -15.32
C THR A 9 24.17 5.36 -15.17
N PHE A 10 23.70 5.54 -13.94
CA PHE A 10 22.27 5.59 -13.61
C PHE A 10 21.50 6.61 -14.47
N PHE A 11 22.15 7.72 -14.84
CA PHE A 11 21.60 8.83 -15.62
C PHE A 11 21.73 8.64 -17.13
N THR A 12 21.13 7.59 -17.67
CA THR A 12 20.95 7.48 -19.12
C THR A 12 19.83 8.43 -19.59
N LYS A 13 19.86 8.85 -20.87
CA LYS A 13 18.79 9.69 -21.45
C LYS A 13 17.39 9.06 -21.25
N SER A 14 17.30 7.73 -21.35
CA SER A 14 16.06 7.00 -21.09
C SER A 14 15.61 7.12 -19.64
N THR A 15 16.52 7.01 -18.66
CA THR A 15 16.20 7.19 -17.24
C THR A 15 15.63 8.59 -16.97
N LEU A 16 16.20 9.63 -17.60
CA LEU A 16 15.76 11.01 -17.47
C LEU A 16 14.35 11.27 -18.03
N ILE A 17 13.87 10.43 -18.94
CA ILE A 17 12.51 10.52 -19.51
C ILE A 17 11.53 9.63 -18.71
N ILE A 18 11.95 8.43 -18.36
CA ILE A 18 11.10 7.43 -17.70
C ILE A 18 10.72 7.89 -16.29
N ILE A 19 11.66 8.44 -15.50
CA ILE A 19 11.38 8.84 -14.12
C ILE A 19 10.28 9.93 -14.06
N PRO A 20 10.38 11.06 -14.78
CA PRO A 20 9.32 12.06 -14.79
C PRO A 20 7.99 11.51 -15.30
N LEU A 21 8.00 10.65 -16.31
CA LEU A 21 6.79 10.03 -16.83
C LEU A 21 6.10 9.17 -15.76
N LEU A 22 6.85 8.33 -15.04
CA LEU A 22 6.31 7.52 -13.95
C LEU A 22 5.75 8.39 -12.81
N ILE A 23 6.41 9.50 -12.51
CA ILE A 23 5.92 10.47 -11.51
C ILE A 23 4.59 11.09 -11.97
N ILE A 24 4.50 11.54 -13.24
CA ILE A 24 3.27 12.10 -13.79
C ILE A 24 2.13 11.06 -13.77
N CYS A 25 2.42 9.82 -14.18
CA CYS A 25 1.45 8.73 -14.11
C CYS A 25 0.99 8.47 -12.67
N ALA A 26 1.91 8.46 -11.71
CA ALA A 26 1.57 8.29 -10.30
C ALA A 26 0.63 9.40 -9.80
N PHE A 27 0.95 10.67 -10.10
CA PHE A 27 0.08 11.80 -9.74
C PHE A 27 -1.28 11.74 -10.42
N ALA A 28 -1.33 11.40 -11.71
CA ALA A 28 -2.59 11.26 -12.46
C ALA A 28 -3.48 10.16 -11.86
N PHE A 29 -2.89 9.02 -11.50
CA PHE A 29 -3.60 7.91 -10.86
C PHE A 29 -4.16 8.32 -9.51
N HIS A 30 -3.35 8.93 -8.63
CA HIS A 30 -3.82 9.40 -7.32
C HIS A 30 -4.88 10.49 -7.45
N TYR A 31 -4.72 11.42 -8.39
CA TYR A 31 -5.72 12.47 -8.63
C TYR A 31 -7.08 11.88 -9.03
N PHE A 32 -7.09 10.86 -9.89
CA PHE A 32 -8.31 10.16 -10.27
C PHE A 32 -9.03 9.56 -9.05
N PHE A 33 -8.31 8.90 -8.13
CA PHE A 33 -8.93 8.34 -6.92
C PHE A 33 -9.35 9.40 -5.90
N LEU A 34 -8.63 10.52 -5.80
CA LEU A 34 -9.01 11.62 -4.89
C LEU A 34 -10.22 12.41 -5.39
N LYS A 35 -10.54 12.35 -6.68
CA LYS A 35 -11.67 13.07 -7.30
C LYS A 35 -12.84 12.20 -7.71
N SER A 36 -12.64 10.90 -7.87
CA SER A 36 -13.74 9.98 -8.09
C SER A 36 -14.33 9.56 -6.75
N ASP A 37 -15.63 9.37 -6.70
CA ASP A 37 -16.31 8.73 -5.57
C ASP A 37 -16.05 7.20 -5.55
N ASN A 38 -15.12 6.71 -6.38
CA ASN A 38 -14.73 5.31 -6.38
C ASN A 38 -13.76 5.07 -5.23
N VAL A 39 -14.24 4.32 -4.24
CA VAL A 39 -13.37 3.63 -3.29
C VAL A 39 -12.51 2.63 -4.09
N PHE A 40 -11.36 2.20 -3.57
CA PHE A 40 -10.52 1.13 -4.16
C PHE A 40 -11.23 -0.25 -4.17
N SER A 41 -12.52 -0.30 -4.51
CA SER A 41 -13.40 -1.45 -4.63
C SER A 41 -13.83 -1.59 -6.09
N SER A 42 -12.92 -2.07 -6.93
CA SER A 42 -13.31 -2.60 -8.25
C SER A 42 -13.94 -3.99 -8.08
N THR A 43 -14.57 -4.54 -9.13
CA THR A 43 -15.27 -5.84 -9.14
C THR A 43 -14.38 -7.07 -8.89
N GLY A 44 -13.14 -6.87 -8.46
CA GLY A 44 -12.20 -7.93 -8.11
C GLY A 44 -12.22 -8.23 -6.62
N ASP A 45 -12.36 -9.50 -6.27
CA ASP A 45 -12.33 -10.01 -4.89
C ASP A 45 -11.12 -9.46 -4.10
N ALA A 46 -9.93 -9.48 -4.71
CA ALA A 46 -8.71 -8.96 -4.09
C ALA A 46 -8.77 -7.45 -3.75
N LEU A 47 -9.37 -6.61 -4.61
CA LEU A 47 -9.50 -5.17 -4.33
C LEU A 47 -10.54 -4.89 -3.24
N SER A 48 -11.66 -5.62 -3.29
CA SER A 48 -12.71 -5.52 -2.25
C SER A 48 -12.13 -5.91 -0.88
N GLN A 49 -11.42 -7.04 -0.82
CA GLN A 49 -10.72 -7.48 0.39
C GLN A 49 -9.65 -6.48 0.84
N PHE A 50 -8.94 -5.85 -0.10
CA PHE A 50 -7.91 -4.88 0.24
C PHE A 50 -8.47 -3.69 1.03
N SER A 51 -9.57 -3.11 0.55
CA SER A 51 -10.26 -2.01 1.23
C SER A 51 -10.74 -2.43 2.63
N PHE A 52 -11.40 -3.59 2.72
CA PHE A 52 -11.93 -4.12 3.97
C PHE A 52 -10.84 -4.37 5.02
N PHE A 53 -9.77 -5.10 4.66
CA PHE A 53 -8.71 -5.43 5.62
C PHE A 53 -7.89 -4.23 6.03
N THR A 54 -7.64 -3.27 5.13
CA THR A 54 -7.01 -2.00 5.49
C THR A 54 -7.82 -1.29 6.59
N PHE A 55 -9.15 -1.26 6.44
CA PHE A 55 -10.03 -0.66 7.43
C PHE A 55 -9.98 -1.39 8.78
N LEU A 56 -10.13 -2.72 8.76
CA LEU A 56 -10.09 -3.60 9.93
C LEU A 56 -8.78 -3.41 10.73
N LEU A 57 -7.64 -3.55 10.06
CA LEU A 57 -6.33 -3.44 10.68
C LEU A 57 -6.06 -2.04 11.20
N GLN A 58 -6.42 -1.00 10.44
CA GLN A 58 -6.19 0.38 10.89
C GLN A 58 -7.03 0.70 12.14
N HIS A 59 -8.25 0.17 12.25
CA HIS A 59 -9.05 0.33 13.46
C HIS A 59 -8.43 -0.42 14.62
N ALA A 60 -8.20 -1.73 14.46
CA ALA A 60 -7.63 -2.56 15.50
C ALA A 60 -6.29 -2.00 16.03
N PHE A 61 -5.38 -1.61 15.12
CA PHE A 61 -4.05 -1.12 15.50
C PHE A 61 -4.12 0.24 16.21
N LYS A 62 -4.99 1.14 15.75
CA LYS A 62 -5.18 2.45 16.40
C LYS A 62 -5.91 2.34 17.73
N ASP A 63 -6.65 1.26 17.96
CA ASP A 63 -7.28 0.92 19.24
C ASP A 63 -6.37 0.10 20.17
N GLY A 64 -5.13 -0.18 19.75
CA GLY A 64 -4.12 -0.91 20.54
C GLY A 64 -4.16 -2.43 20.40
N ASN A 65 -5.06 -2.97 19.57
CA ASN A 65 -5.20 -4.39 19.29
C ASN A 65 -4.33 -4.79 18.09
N LEU A 66 -3.01 -4.94 18.32
CA LEU A 66 -2.05 -5.23 17.25
C LEU A 66 -1.99 -6.70 16.84
N PHE A 67 -2.22 -7.62 17.78
CA PHE A 67 -1.94 -9.05 17.59
C PHE A 67 -3.20 -9.89 17.47
N TRP A 68 -4.34 -9.47 18.02
CA TRP A 68 -5.56 -10.27 18.00
C TRP A 68 -6.79 -9.37 17.90
N SER A 69 -7.79 -9.79 17.12
CA SER A 69 -9.11 -9.16 17.13
C SER A 69 -10.21 -10.18 16.90
N TRP A 70 -11.32 -10.01 17.64
CA TRP A 70 -12.56 -10.74 17.45
C TRP A 70 -13.40 -10.23 16.28
N ASP A 71 -13.09 -9.04 15.77
CA ASP A 71 -13.73 -8.49 14.56
C ASP A 71 -13.24 -9.20 13.29
N TYR A 72 -12.17 -9.99 13.41
CA TYR A 72 -11.65 -10.81 12.34
C TYR A 72 -12.22 -12.24 12.40
N GLY A 73 -13.37 -12.43 11.76
CA GLY A 73 -14.03 -13.74 11.65
C GLY A 73 -14.45 -14.31 13.01
N LEU A 74 -13.83 -15.43 13.41
CA LEU A 74 -14.04 -16.07 14.73
C LEU A 74 -12.99 -15.64 15.77
N GLY A 75 -12.20 -14.61 15.48
CA GLY A 75 -10.99 -14.27 16.21
C GLY A 75 -9.75 -14.83 15.52
N GLY A 76 -8.73 -14.00 15.34
CA GLY A 76 -7.48 -14.43 14.71
C GLY A 76 -6.31 -13.48 14.93
N ASP A 77 -5.12 -13.92 14.50
CA ASP A 77 -3.87 -13.20 14.66
C ASP A 77 -3.72 -12.12 13.58
N LEU A 78 -3.87 -10.86 13.96
CA LEU A 78 -3.79 -9.75 13.01
C LEU A 78 -2.36 -9.52 12.51
N PHE A 79 -1.35 -9.73 13.34
CA PHE A 79 0.01 -9.40 12.96
C PHE A 79 0.60 -10.50 12.06
N GLY A 80 0.38 -11.76 12.40
CA GLY A 80 0.85 -12.91 11.63
C GLY A 80 0.11 -13.09 10.31
N GLU A 81 -1.23 -13.11 10.33
CA GLU A 81 -2.02 -13.43 9.15
C GLU A 81 -1.95 -12.33 8.07
N PHE A 82 -1.78 -11.07 8.48
CA PHE A 82 -1.64 -9.94 7.57
C PHE A 82 -0.19 -9.49 7.34
N SER A 83 0.79 -10.31 7.74
CA SER A 83 2.22 -10.00 7.61
C SER A 83 2.67 -9.72 6.18
N TYR A 84 2.15 -10.47 5.20
CA TYR A 84 2.58 -10.35 3.81
C TYR A 84 2.12 -9.05 3.13
N TYR A 85 0.96 -8.51 3.51
CA TYR A 85 0.35 -7.35 2.82
C TYR A 85 0.24 -6.08 3.67
N TYR A 86 0.19 -6.16 5.00
CA TYR A 86 -0.15 -5.02 5.84
C TYR A 86 0.73 -4.84 7.08
N SER A 87 0.73 -5.79 8.02
CA SER A 87 1.30 -5.56 9.36
C SER A 87 2.81 -5.33 9.35
N THR A 88 3.51 -5.78 8.30
CA THR A 88 4.93 -5.48 8.07
C THR A 88 5.17 -4.44 6.96
N ALA A 89 4.12 -3.99 6.28
CA ALA A 89 4.23 -3.08 5.14
C ALA A 89 4.42 -1.63 5.62
N PRO A 90 5.53 -0.94 5.28
CA PRO A 90 5.81 0.41 5.79
C PRO A 90 4.72 1.43 5.41
N PHE A 91 4.11 1.29 4.24
CA PHE A 91 3.03 2.18 3.80
C PHE A 91 1.75 2.03 4.64
N PHE A 92 1.45 0.83 5.15
CA PHE A 92 0.34 0.65 6.07
C PHE A 92 0.62 1.37 7.40
N TRP A 93 1.85 1.31 7.93
CA TRP A 93 2.19 2.07 9.14
C TRP A 93 2.06 3.58 8.97
N LEU A 94 2.32 4.11 7.76
CA LEU A 94 2.08 5.51 7.46
C LEU A 94 0.58 5.87 7.53
N THR A 95 -0.34 4.96 7.19
CA THR A 95 -1.78 5.24 7.31
C THR A 95 -2.23 5.37 8.77
N LEU A 96 -1.54 4.72 9.71
CA LEU A 96 -1.85 4.86 11.15
C LEU A 96 -1.62 6.28 11.68
N LEU A 97 -0.75 7.07 11.02
CA LEU A 97 -0.51 8.49 11.33
C LEU A 97 -1.65 9.39 10.86
N LEU A 98 -2.49 8.92 9.92
CA LEU A 98 -3.64 9.64 9.42
C LEU A 98 -4.85 9.46 10.37
N PRO A 99 -5.90 10.29 10.27
CA PRO A 99 -7.16 10.07 11.00
C PRO A 99 -7.74 8.67 10.75
N LYS A 100 -8.58 8.18 11.66
CA LYS A 100 -9.28 6.90 11.40
C LYS A 100 -10.11 7.04 10.13
N LEU A 101 -10.12 6.00 9.32
CA LEU A 101 -10.91 5.92 8.11
C LEU A 101 -12.39 5.90 8.54
N ASN A 102 -13.22 6.67 7.83
CA ASN A 102 -14.66 6.71 8.06
C ASN A 102 -15.36 6.15 6.81
N PHE A 103 -16.47 5.44 7.02
CA PHE A 103 -17.39 5.04 5.95
C PHE A 103 -18.38 6.16 5.63
#